data_AF-A0A7W3JCC8-F1
#
_entry.id   AF-A0A7W3JCC8-F1
#
_cell.length_a   1.000
_cell.length_b   1.000
_cell.length_c   1.000
_cell.angle_alpha   90.00
_cell.angle_beta   90.00
_cell.angle_gamma   90.00
#
_symmetry.space_group_name_H-M   'P 1'
#
loop_
_entity.id
_entity.type
_entity.pdbx_description
1 polymer ?
#
loop_
_entity_poly.entity_id
_entity_poly.type
_entity_poly.pdbx_seq_one_letter_code
_entity_poly.pdbx_strand_id
1 'polypeptide(L)'
;MPGGRLTKQERQQIALGVADDLSYAEIARRLDRPTSTVTREVMRNGGPGGYRAEVAHRATERRAHRSRQAAPRAAQAAPQAHGRDAAAVADFEEALTGVLIASGLTKMTARVLTCMFTTDAGSVTAADLVQRLQVSPASVSKAITYLEGQGLVRRERDEGRRERYVADNDVWYQSTIASARANDQLAATARQGVVVLGASTPAAARLENIARFLDFISENIIRAAEQAREVLHTGPAATPSDAAGTGEPDR
;
A
#
# COMPACT_ATOMS: atom_id res chain seq x y z
N MET A 1 -28.37 18.17 -9.25
CA MET A 1 -27.06 18.10 -9.93
C MET A 1 -26.96 16.77 -10.67
N PRO A 2 -27.23 16.68 -11.99
CA PRO A 2 -27.04 15.42 -12.69
C PRO A 2 -25.53 15.24 -12.94
N GLY A 3 -24.84 14.63 -11.98
CA GLY A 3 -23.41 14.29 -12.01
C GLY A 3 -23.13 12.89 -12.59
N GLY A 4 -24.07 12.33 -13.35
CA GLY A 4 -23.92 11.01 -13.97
C GLY A 4 -23.02 11.04 -15.21
N ARG A 5 -22.47 9.87 -15.59
CA ARG A 5 -21.73 9.67 -16.85
C ARG A 5 -22.58 10.12 -18.03
N LEU A 6 -21.96 10.77 -19.03
CA LEU A 6 -22.63 11.08 -20.28
C LEU A 6 -23.19 9.79 -20.90
N THR A 7 -24.40 9.85 -21.42
CA THR A 7 -25.07 8.77 -22.15
C THR A 7 -24.56 8.68 -23.58
N LYS A 8 -25.02 7.67 -24.34
CA LYS A 8 -24.73 7.58 -25.77
C LYS A 8 -25.36 8.74 -26.55
N GLN A 9 -26.61 9.08 -26.21
CA GLN A 9 -27.38 10.15 -26.84
C GLN A 9 -26.75 11.53 -26.58
N GLU A 10 -26.35 11.82 -25.35
CA GLU A 10 -25.66 13.08 -25.02
C GLU A 10 -24.35 13.22 -25.81
N ARG A 11 -23.59 12.12 -26.01
CA ARG A 11 -22.38 12.15 -26.83
C ARG A 11 -22.65 12.42 -28.31
N GLN A 12 -23.77 11.93 -28.85
CA GLN A 12 -24.18 12.21 -30.22
C GLN A 12 -24.53 13.69 -30.40
N GLN A 13 -25.25 14.27 -29.44
CA GLN A 13 -25.56 15.70 -29.43
C GLN A 13 -24.31 16.58 -29.30
N ILE A 14 -23.31 16.16 -28.52
CA ILE A 14 -21.99 16.82 -28.51
C ILE A 14 -21.33 16.75 -29.89
N ALA A 15 -21.39 15.60 -30.57
CA ALA A 15 -20.77 15.46 -31.89
C ALA A 15 -21.44 16.33 -32.96
N LEU A 16 -22.77 16.43 -32.94
CA LEU A 16 -23.51 17.35 -33.81
C LEU A 16 -23.14 18.80 -33.52
N GLY A 17 -23.14 19.21 -32.24
CA GLY A 17 -22.79 20.58 -31.89
C GLY A 17 -21.34 20.96 -32.23
N VAL A 18 -20.40 20.02 -32.15
CA VAL A 18 -19.01 20.24 -32.59
C VAL A 18 -18.91 20.32 -34.12
N ALA A 19 -19.71 19.57 -34.86
CA ALA A 19 -19.75 19.64 -36.32
C ALA A 19 -20.41 20.92 -36.84
N ASP A 20 -21.35 21.47 -36.08
CA ASP A 20 -22.04 22.74 -36.36
C ASP A 20 -21.25 23.97 -35.82
N ASP A 21 -19.99 23.79 -35.43
CA ASP A 21 -19.11 24.83 -34.84
C ASP A 21 -19.70 25.58 -33.64
N LEU A 22 -20.60 24.93 -32.88
CA LEU A 22 -21.17 25.52 -31.67
C LEU A 22 -20.14 25.59 -30.55
N SER A 23 -20.23 26.64 -29.73
CA SER A 23 -19.42 26.76 -28.53
C SER A 23 -19.72 25.65 -27.52
N TYR A 24 -18.70 25.17 -26.79
CA TYR A 24 -18.89 24.14 -25.75
C TYR A 24 -19.88 24.56 -24.66
N ALA A 25 -19.97 25.86 -24.36
CA ALA A 25 -20.94 26.39 -23.41
C ALA A 25 -22.38 26.27 -23.94
N GLU A 26 -22.59 26.43 -25.24
CA GLU A 26 -23.91 26.25 -25.85
C GLU A 26 -24.32 24.78 -25.93
N ILE A 27 -23.40 23.89 -26.32
CA ILE A 27 -23.63 22.44 -26.28
C ILE A 27 -23.98 22.00 -24.85
N ALA A 28 -23.24 22.49 -23.86
CA ALA A 28 -23.47 22.18 -22.45
C ALA A 28 -24.85 22.65 -21.95
N ARG A 29 -25.29 23.86 -22.33
CA ARG A 29 -26.64 24.37 -22.01
C ARG A 29 -27.74 23.50 -22.62
N ARG A 30 -27.59 23.06 -23.88
CA ARG A 30 -28.59 22.18 -24.55
C ARG A 30 -28.71 20.81 -23.90
N LEU A 31 -27.65 20.34 -23.23
CA LEU A 31 -27.60 19.05 -22.54
C LEU A 31 -27.96 19.13 -21.05
N ASP A 32 -28.22 20.33 -20.52
CA ASP A 32 -28.30 20.59 -19.09
C ASP A 32 -27.09 20.02 -18.31
N ARG A 33 -25.88 20.23 -18.84
CA ARG A 33 -24.62 19.76 -18.24
C ARG A 33 -23.64 20.93 -18.02
N PRO A 34 -22.71 20.81 -17.07
CA PRO A 34 -21.63 21.79 -16.93
C PRO A 34 -20.74 21.85 -18.18
N THR A 35 -20.31 23.05 -18.58
CA THR A 35 -19.39 23.28 -19.71
C THR A 35 -18.11 22.44 -19.59
N SER A 36 -17.57 22.31 -18.38
CA SER A 36 -16.36 21.51 -18.11
C SER A 36 -16.53 20.01 -18.43
N THR A 37 -17.76 19.49 -18.46
CA THR A 37 -18.05 18.10 -18.84
C THR A 37 -17.89 17.92 -20.35
N VAL A 38 -18.45 18.84 -21.14
CA VAL A 38 -18.34 18.83 -22.61
C VAL A 38 -16.90 19.06 -23.04
N THR A 39 -16.22 20.06 -22.49
CA THR A 39 -14.80 20.34 -22.80
C THR A 39 -13.91 19.13 -22.52
N ARG A 40 -14.06 18.49 -21.34
CA ARG A 40 -13.26 17.31 -20.98
C ARG A 40 -13.59 16.10 -21.86
N GLU A 41 -14.86 15.91 -22.23
CA GLU A 41 -15.27 14.81 -23.11
C GLU A 41 -14.67 14.98 -24.51
N VAL A 42 -14.78 16.17 -25.11
CA VAL A 42 -14.24 16.46 -26.45
C VAL A 42 -12.72 16.33 -26.47
N MET A 43 -12.02 16.98 -25.53
CA MET A 43 -10.56 16.94 -25.45
C MET A 43 -10.01 15.53 -25.21
N ARG A 44 -10.71 14.70 -24.41
CA ARG A 44 -10.28 13.33 -24.11
C ARG A 44 -10.50 12.35 -25.26
N ASN A 45 -11.39 12.65 -26.21
CA ASN A 45 -11.79 11.72 -27.26
C ASN A 45 -11.55 12.25 -28.68
N GLY A 46 -10.43 12.95 -28.90
CA GLY A 46 -9.96 13.36 -30.23
C GLY A 46 -9.92 14.87 -30.49
N GLY A 47 -10.37 15.68 -29.54
CA GLY A 47 -10.36 17.14 -29.66
C GLY A 47 -11.41 17.68 -30.66
N PRO A 48 -11.47 19.01 -30.85
CA PRO A 48 -12.50 19.65 -31.67
C PRO A 48 -12.56 19.10 -33.11
N GLY A 49 -11.41 18.91 -33.76
CA GLY A 49 -11.34 18.43 -35.14
C GLY A 49 -11.46 16.90 -35.31
N GLY A 50 -11.57 16.13 -34.22
CA GLY A 50 -11.51 14.67 -34.25
C GLY A 50 -12.56 13.95 -33.41
N TYR A 51 -13.47 14.69 -32.77
CA TYR A 51 -14.44 14.11 -31.85
C TYR A 51 -15.48 13.23 -32.56
N ARG A 52 -15.60 11.97 -32.12
CA ARG A 52 -16.59 11.01 -32.64
C ARG A 52 -17.34 10.33 -31.49
N ALA A 53 -18.66 10.51 -31.45
CA ALA A 53 -19.52 10.01 -30.38
C ALA A 53 -19.39 8.49 -30.16
N GLU A 54 -19.41 7.69 -31.23
CA GLU A 54 -19.31 6.24 -31.16
C GLU A 54 -17.95 5.76 -30.64
N VAL A 55 -16.86 6.46 -31.00
CA VAL A 55 -15.51 6.16 -30.50
C VAL A 55 -15.41 6.50 -29.02
N ALA A 56 -15.92 7.67 -28.62
CA ALA A 56 -15.95 8.11 -27.22
C ALA A 56 -16.79 7.17 -26.34
N HIS A 57 -17.92 6.68 -26.86
CA HIS A 57 -18.79 5.72 -26.18
C HIS A 57 -18.09 4.36 -26.02
N ARG A 58 -17.55 3.77 -27.11
CA ARG A 58 -16.81 2.50 -27.04
C ARG A 58 -15.56 2.59 -26.17
N ALA A 59 -14.84 3.71 -26.19
CA ALA A 59 -13.68 3.91 -25.31
C ALA A 59 -14.10 3.92 -23.83
N THR A 60 -15.26 4.51 -23.53
CA THR A 60 -15.86 4.55 -22.20
C THR A 60 -16.36 3.16 -21.76
N GLU A 61 -16.95 2.39 -22.66
CA GLU A 61 -17.35 0.99 -22.44
C GLU A 61 -16.15 0.07 -22.25
N ARG A 62 -15.10 0.17 -23.10
CA ARG A 62 -13.86 -0.61 -22.95
C ARG A 62 -13.16 -0.34 -21.63
N ARG A 63 -13.21 0.90 -21.11
CA ARG A 63 -12.69 1.24 -19.77
C ARG A 63 -13.54 0.62 -18.67
N ALA A 64 -14.87 0.68 -18.80
CA ALA A 64 -15.78 0.05 -17.84
C ALA A 64 -15.66 -1.49 -17.88
N HIS A 65 -15.47 -2.08 -19.06
CA HIS A 65 -15.35 -3.52 -19.23
C HIS A 65 -14.01 -4.06 -18.73
N ARG A 66 -12.89 -3.35 -18.96
CA ARG A 66 -11.60 -3.66 -18.32
C ARG A 66 -11.67 -3.57 -16.79
N SER A 67 -12.37 -2.57 -16.27
CA SER A 67 -12.61 -2.45 -14.83
C SER A 67 -13.49 -3.59 -14.28
N ARG A 68 -14.41 -4.15 -15.08
CA ARG A 68 -15.24 -5.31 -14.71
C ARG A 68 -14.52 -6.64 -14.88
N GLN A 69 -13.63 -6.78 -15.86
CA GLN A 69 -12.78 -7.97 -16.04
C GLN A 69 -11.64 -8.04 -15.01
N ALA A 70 -11.31 -6.92 -14.35
CA ALA A 70 -10.39 -6.85 -13.22
C ALA A 70 -11.06 -7.16 -11.85
N ALA A 71 -12.33 -7.57 -11.83
CA ALA A 71 -13.02 -8.13 -10.66
C ALA A 71 -13.49 -9.56 -10.99
N PRO A 72 -13.50 -10.49 -10.01
CA PRO A 72 -12.67 -11.67 -10.09
C PRO A 72 -13.32 -12.76 -10.95
N ARG A 73 -12.54 -13.23 -11.95
CA ARG A 73 -12.39 -14.67 -12.11
C ARG A 73 -11.97 -15.15 -10.72
N ALA A 74 -12.88 -15.83 -10.02
CA ALA A 74 -12.58 -16.52 -8.77
C ALA A 74 -11.15 -17.04 -8.88
N ALA A 75 -10.31 -16.73 -7.90
CA ALA A 75 -8.93 -17.15 -7.85
C ALA A 75 -8.84 -18.62 -8.29
N GLN A 76 -8.59 -18.83 -9.58
CA GLN A 76 -7.93 -20.02 -10.05
C GLN A 76 -6.58 -19.80 -9.42
N ALA A 77 -6.40 -20.40 -8.25
CA ALA A 77 -5.17 -20.37 -7.49
C ALA A 77 -4.08 -20.54 -8.53
N ALA A 78 -3.38 -19.45 -8.84
CA ALA A 78 -2.12 -19.58 -9.55
C ALA A 78 -1.37 -20.64 -8.73
N PRO A 79 -0.87 -21.72 -9.36
CA PRO A 79 -0.25 -22.82 -8.64
C PRO A 79 0.68 -22.21 -7.60
N GLN A 80 0.36 -22.40 -6.32
CA GLN A 80 1.08 -21.71 -5.28
C GLN A 80 2.54 -22.10 -5.42
N ALA A 81 3.40 -21.09 -5.40
CA ALA A 81 4.82 -21.33 -5.47
C ALA A 81 5.18 -22.36 -4.37
N HIS A 82 6.06 -23.30 -4.71
CA HIS A 82 6.52 -24.34 -3.80
C HIS A 82 5.46 -25.39 -3.40
N GLY A 83 4.36 -25.55 -4.15
CA GLY A 83 3.43 -26.67 -3.98
C GLY A 83 2.54 -26.58 -2.72
N ARG A 84 2.33 -25.37 -2.20
CA ARG A 84 1.53 -25.11 -1.00
C ARG A 84 0.04 -25.30 -1.26
N ASP A 85 -0.68 -25.73 -0.22
CA ASP A 85 -2.14 -25.76 -0.24
C ASP A 85 -2.70 -24.33 -0.08
N ALA A 86 -3.48 -23.92 -1.07
CA ALA A 86 -4.08 -22.60 -1.10
C ALA A 86 -5.06 -22.34 0.05
N ALA A 87 -5.76 -23.37 0.54
CA ALA A 87 -6.65 -23.24 1.68
C ALA A 87 -5.86 -22.99 2.97
N ALA A 88 -4.82 -23.79 3.22
CA ALA A 88 -3.96 -23.65 4.38
C ALA A 88 -3.26 -22.28 4.45
N VAL A 89 -2.83 -21.73 3.30
CA VAL A 89 -2.23 -20.39 3.25
C VAL A 89 -3.27 -19.31 3.58
N ALA A 90 -4.50 -19.43 3.06
CA ALA A 90 -5.56 -18.47 3.36
C ALA A 90 -5.94 -18.48 4.85
N ASP A 91 -6.04 -19.65 5.48
CA ASP A 91 -6.30 -19.79 6.91
C ASP A 91 -5.18 -19.17 7.76
N PHE A 92 -3.92 -19.37 7.36
CA PHE A 92 -2.77 -18.74 8.00
C PHE A 92 -2.78 -17.21 7.86
N GLU A 93 -3.09 -16.70 6.67
CA GLU A 93 -3.20 -15.25 6.44
C GLU A 93 -4.30 -14.62 7.31
N GLU A 94 -5.43 -15.30 7.48
CA GLU A 94 -6.49 -14.87 8.39
C GLU A 94 -6.03 -14.86 9.85
N ALA A 95 -5.40 -15.94 10.31
CA ALA A 95 -4.87 -16.05 11.67
C ALA A 95 -3.82 -14.96 11.96
N LEU A 96 -2.84 -14.77 11.06
CA LEU A 96 -1.81 -13.75 11.18
C LEU A 96 -2.41 -12.33 11.20
N THR A 97 -3.40 -12.07 10.34
CA THR A 97 -4.14 -10.80 10.34
C THR A 97 -4.83 -10.57 11.68
N GLY A 98 -5.42 -11.62 12.28
CA GLY A 98 -6.03 -11.56 13.61
C GLY A 98 -5.05 -11.16 14.71
N VAL A 99 -3.85 -11.76 14.72
CA VAL A 99 -2.78 -11.42 15.67
C VAL A 99 -2.35 -9.97 15.53
N LEU A 100 -2.15 -9.50 14.29
CA LEU A 100 -1.75 -8.12 14.00
C LEU A 100 -2.82 -7.09 14.40
N ILE A 101 -4.11 -7.45 14.32
CA ILE A 101 -5.18 -6.59 14.84
C ILE A 101 -5.14 -6.55 16.37
N ALA A 102 -4.94 -7.70 17.01
CA ALA A 102 -4.85 -7.79 18.47
C ALA A 102 -3.65 -7.00 19.03
N SER A 103 -2.59 -6.82 18.24
CA SER A 103 -1.44 -5.98 18.60
C SER A 103 -1.67 -4.47 18.41
N GLY A 104 -2.86 -4.05 17.97
CA GLY A 104 -3.26 -2.65 17.87
C GLY A 104 -3.26 -2.06 16.45
N LEU A 105 -2.97 -2.85 15.41
CA LEU A 105 -3.09 -2.38 14.03
C LEU A 105 -4.55 -2.32 13.59
N THR A 106 -4.87 -1.35 12.73
CA THR A 106 -6.18 -1.37 12.07
C THR A 106 -6.30 -2.59 11.15
N LYS A 107 -7.52 -3.09 10.96
CA LYS A 107 -7.77 -4.24 10.06
C LYS A 107 -7.13 -4.10 8.68
N MET A 108 -7.16 -2.89 8.10
CA MET A 108 -6.57 -2.67 6.78
C MET A 108 -5.04 -2.66 6.79
N THR A 109 -4.44 -2.06 7.82
CA THR A 109 -2.98 -2.09 8.03
C THR A 109 -2.48 -3.51 8.24
N ALA A 110 -3.17 -4.29 9.08
CA ALA A 110 -2.86 -5.69 9.33
C ALA A 110 -2.90 -6.53 8.05
N ARG A 111 -3.97 -6.39 7.25
CA ARG A 111 -4.09 -7.10 5.96
C ARG A 111 -2.98 -6.75 4.96
N VAL A 112 -2.57 -5.48 4.90
CA VAL A 112 -1.43 -5.06 4.06
C VAL A 112 -0.14 -5.72 4.53
N LEU A 113 0.13 -5.70 5.83
CA LEU A 113 1.35 -6.28 6.39
C LEU A 113 1.39 -7.81 6.23
N THR A 114 0.27 -8.52 6.47
CA THR A 114 0.11 -9.95 6.17
C THR A 114 0.48 -10.25 4.71
N CYS A 115 -0.10 -9.51 3.75
CA CYS A 115 0.19 -9.71 2.33
C CYS A 115 1.67 -9.46 1.97
N MET A 116 2.35 -8.59 2.71
CA MET A 116 3.78 -8.33 2.54
C MET A 116 4.64 -9.43 3.16
N PHE A 117 4.25 -9.99 4.30
CA PHE A 117 4.96 -11.10 4.94
C PHE A 117 4.81 -12.43 4.21
N THR A 118 3.68 -12.65 3.51
CA THR A 118 3.42 -13.92 2.81
C THR A 118 3.81 -13.89 1.33
N THR A 119 4.37 -12.80 0.82
CA THR A 119 4.75 -12.68 -0.60
C THR A 119 6.15 -13.25 -0.87
N ASP A 120 6.23 -14.24 -1.77
CA ASP A 120 7.51 -14.84 -2.15
C ASP A 120 8.42 -13.90 -2.96
N ALA A 121 7.85 -12.83 -3.53
CA ALA A 121 8.59 -11.84 -4.31
C ALA A 121 9.47 -10.91 -3.45
N GLY A 122 9.36 -10.96 -2.11
CA GLY A 122 10.07 -10.07 -1.17
C GLY A 122 9.64 -8.60 -1.21
N SER A 123 8.92 -8.18 -2.25
CA SER A 123 8.41 -6.83 -2.46
C SER A 123 7.04 -6.85 -3.13
N VAL A 124 6.24 -5.80 -2.94
CA VAL A 124 4.93 -5.63 -3.57
C VAL A 124 4.73 -4.21 -4.06
N THR A 125 3.97 -4.03 -5.15
CA THR A 125 3.54 -2.69 -5.58
C THR A 125 2.19 -2.31 -4.96
N ALA A 126 1.85 -1.02 -5.00
CA ALA A 126 0.51 -0.56 -4.63
C ALA A 126 -0.59 -1.25 -5.47
N ALA A 127 -0.32 -1.53 -6.75
CA ALA A 127 -1.26 -2.21 -7.63
C ALA A 127 -1.48 -3.67 -7.21
N ASP A 128 -0.42 -4.37 -6.79
CA ASP A 128 -0.52 -5.75 -6.30
C ASP A 128 -1.36 -5.80 -5.02
N LEU A 129 -1.14 -4.86 -4.09
CA LEU A 129 -1.91 -4.76 -2.86
C LEU A 129 -3.40 -4.47 -3.13
N VAL A 130 -3.71 -3.56 -4.06
CA VAL A 130 -5.08 -3.28 -4.48
C VAL A 130 -5.74 -4.53 -5.05
N GLN A 131 -5.02 -5.27 -5.91
CA GLN A 131 -5.53 -6.48 -6.55
C GLN A 131 -5.70 -7.63 -5.57
N ARG A 132 -4.73 -7.90 -4.69
CA ARG A 132 -4.77 -9.02 -3.74
C ARG A 132 -5.81 -8.77 -2.64
N LEU A 133 -5.85 -7.55 -2.09
CA LEU A 133 -6.72 -7.23 -0.97
C LEU A 133 -8.14 -6.83 -1.41
N GLN A 134 -8.35 -6.58 -2.70
CA GLN A 134 -9.62 -6.12 -3.30
C GLN A 134 -10.13 -4.84 -2.62
N VAL A 135 -9.24 -3.86 -2.46
CA VAL A 135 -9.53 -2.57 -1.79
C VAL A 135 -9.14 -1.38 -2.65
N SER A 136 -9.58 -0.19 -2.26
CA SER A 136 -9.27 1.03 -3.02
C SER A 136 -7.78 1.40 -2.96
N PRO A 137 -7.22 2.03 -4.02
CA PRO A 137 -5.87 2.57 -3.98
C PRO A 137 -5.62 3.53 -2.81
N ALA A 138 -6.61 4.36 -2.48
CA ALA A 138 -6.51 5.30 -1.36
C ALA A 138 -6.37 4.59 0.00
N SER A 139 -7.07 3.45 0.18
CA SER A 139 -6.93 2.62 1.38
C SER A 139 -5.53 2.04 1.50
N VAL A 140 -4.97 1.55 0.39
CA VAL A 140 -3.58 1.05 0.35
C VAL A 140 -2.60 2.18 0.66
N SER A 141 -2.72 3.35 0.02
CA SER A 141 -1.84 4.49 0.28
C SER A 141 -1.85 4.89 1.75
N LYS A 142 -3.02 5.00 2.38
CA LYS A 142 -3.12 5.35 3.80
C LYS A 142 -2.46 4.32 4.71
N ALA A 143 -2.67 3.03 4.42
CA ALA A 143 -2.06 1.95 5.20
C ALA A 143 -0.53 1.94 5.05
N ILE A 144 -0.02 2.10 3.83
CA ILE A 144 1.42 2.18 3.55
C ILE A 144 2.04 3.39 4.24
N THR A 145 1.45 4.59 4.12
CA THR A 145 1.97 5.79 4.81
C THR A 145 2.04 5.59 6.32
N TYR A 146 1.04 4.94 6.92
CA TYR A 146 1.08 4.61 8.34
C TYR A 146 2.21 3.63 8.67
N LEU A 147 2.37 2.56 7.88
CA LEU A 147 3.41 1.55 8.09
C LEU A 147 4.83 2.11 7.87
N GLU A 148 5.03 2.94 6.86
CA GLU A 148 6.27 3.69 6.65
C GLU A 148 6.58 4.58 7.87
N GLY A 149 5.58 5.28 8.41
CA GLY A 149 5.74 6.11 9.60
C GLY A 149 6.06 5.33 10.89
N GLN A 150 5.69 4.05 10.95
CA GLN A 150 6.06 3.14 12.05
C GLN A 150 7.38 2.38 11.78
N GLY A 151 8.03 2.66 10.65
CA GLY A 151 9.25 1.95 10.24
C GLY A 151 9.02 0.47 9.90
N LEU A 152 7.77 0.05 9.66
CA LEU A 152 7.38 -1.34 9.37
C LEU A 152 7.36 -1.67 7.88
N VAL A 153 7.49 -0.65 7.03
CA VAL A 153 7.60 -0.79 5.57
C VAL A 153 8.61 0.22 5.06
N ARG A 154 9.44 -0.21 4.11
CA ARG A 154 10.32 0.67 3.34
C ARG A 154 9.85 0.75 1.89
N ARG A 155 9.91 1.95 1.33
CA ARG A 155 9.66 2.17 -0.10
C ARG A 155 10.97 2.18 -0.88
N GLU A 156 10.98 1.42 -1.95
CA GLU A 156 12.05 1.32 -2.93
C GLU A 156 11.58 1.81 -4.29
N ARG A 157 12.51 2.36 -5.06
CA ARG A 157 12.32 2.66 -6.47
C ARG A 157 13.09 1.63 -7.26
N ASP A 158 12.37 0.82 -8.02
CA ASP A 158 12.94 -0.16 -8.95
C ASP A 158 13.55 0.57 -10.17
N GLU A 159 14.23 -0.15 -11.07
CA GLU A 159 14.77 0.41 -12.33
C GLU A 159 13.68 1.01 -13.25
N GLY A 160 12.40 0.75 -12.95
CA GLY A 160 11.23 1.43 -13.53
C GLY A 160 10.61 2.49 -12.60
N ARG A 161 9.77 3.37 -13.16
CA ARG A 161 9.03 4.43 -12.40
C ARG A 161 8.02 3.91 -11.34
N ARG A 162 8.02 2.63 -10.99
CA ARG A 162 7.03 2.04 -10.07
C ARG A 162 7.63 1.86 -8.69
N GLU A 163 6.97 2.41 -7.68
CA GLU A 163 7.33 2.23 -6.28
C GLU A 163 7.03 0.79 -5.83
N ARG A 164 7.99 0.18 -5.13
CA ARG A 164 7.84 -1.12 -4.46
C ARG A 164 7.95 -0.94 -2.95
N TYR A 165 7.23 -1.76 -2.22
CA TYR A 165 7.24 -1.78 -0.77
C TYR A 165 7.84 -3.09 -0.28
N VAL A 166 8.73 -2.99 0.70
CA VAL A 166 9.48 -4.10 1.29
C VAL A 166 9.27 -4.10 2.79
N ALA A 167 9.05 -5.28 3.36
CA ALA A 167 9.01 -5.52 4.80
C ALA A 167 10.02 -6.65 5.12
N ASP A 168 11.29 -6.27 5.26
CA ASP A 168 12.42 -7.19 5.44
C ASP A 168 12.96 -7.15 6.88
N ASN A 169 13.93 -7.99 7.24
CA ASN A 169 14.55 -8.07 8.56
C ASN A 169 15.12 -6.73 9.04
N ASP A 170 15.69 -5.94 8.14
CA ASP A 170 16.17 -4.58 8.46
C ASP A 170 15.02 -3.66 8.90
N VAL A 171 13.82 -3.89 8.38
CA VAL A 171 12.63 -3.10 8.71
C VAL A 171 12.17 -3.39 10.15
N TRP A 172 12.30 -4.63 10.63
CA TRP A 172 12.06 -4.97 12.03
C TRP A 172 13.05 -4.29 12.99
N TYR A 173 14.34 -4.29 12.63
CA TYR A 173 15.36 -3.57 13.37
C TYR A 173 15.06 -2.06 13.40
N GLN A 174 14.80 -1.44 12.25
CA GLN A 174 14.49 -0.02 12.16
C GLN A 174 13.21 0.36 12.92
N SER A 175 12.17 -0.48 12.87
CA SER A 175 10.93 -0.26 13.63
C SER A 175 11.19 -0.32 15.14
N THR A 176 11.99 -1.28 15.59
CA THR A 176 12.36 -1.44 17.00
C THR A 176 13.13 -0.22 17.52
N ILE A 177 14.10 0.28 16.73
CA ILE A 177 14.82 1.52 17.04
C ILE A 177 13.88 2.74 17.02
N ALA A 178 12.94 2.81 16.07
CA ALA A 178 11.96 3.88 16.01
C ALA A 178 11.02 3.90 17.23
N SER A 179 10.56 2.73 17.69
CA SER A 179 9.75 2.60 18.92
C SER A 179 10.51 3.05 20.17
N ALA A 180 11.79 2.69 20.30
CA ALA A 180 12.62 3.18 21.41
C ALA A 180 12.74 4.71 21.42
N ARG A 181 12.98 5.33 20.25
CA ARG A 181 13.02 6.81 20.13
C ARG A 181 11.69 7.47 20.49
N ALA A 182 10.56 6.84 20.13
CA ALA A 182 9.24 7.36 20.49
C ALA A 182 9.01 7.31 22.02
N ASN A 183 9.48 6.24 22.68
CA ASN A 183 9.45 6.12 24.14
C ASN A 183 10.33 7.19 24.81
N ASP A 184 11.53 7.46 24.28
CA ASP A 184 12.42 8.52 24.79
C ASP A 184 11.76 9.90 24.72
N GLN A 185 11.10 10.19 23.60
CA GLN A 185 10.35 11.43 23.42
C GLN A 185 9.21 11.54 24.45
N LEU A 186 8.47 10.45 24.69
CA LEU A 186 7.41 10.43 25.69
C LEU A 186 7.96 10.63 27.11
N ALA A 187 9.09 10.00 27.45
CA ALA A 187 9.76 10.19 28.73
C ALA A 187 10.22 11.64 28.95
N ALA A 188 10.79 12.28 27.91
CA ALA A 188 11.17 13.67 27.95
C ALA A 188 9.95 14.60 28.16
N THR A 189 8.84 14.36 27.47
CA THR A 189 7.60 15.13 27.65
C THR A 189 6.98 14.90 29.04
N ALA A 190 7.01 13.68 29.56
CA ALA A 190 6.55 13.38 30.92
C ALA A 190 7.32 14.19 31.97
N ARG A 191 8.66 14.30 31.83
CA ARG A 191 9.51 15.15 32.69
C ARG A 191 9.19 16.64 32.57
N GLN A 192 8.85 17.14 31.38
CA GLN A 192 8.35 18.51 31.24
C GLN A 192 7.05 18.71 32.04
N GLY A 193 6.16 17.72 32.01
CA GLY A 193 4.92 17.72 32.80
C GLY A 193 5.14 17.78 34.31
N VAL A 194 6.21 17.17 34.83
CA VAL A 194 6.59 17.26 36.25
C VAL A 194 6.84 18.71 36.69
N VAL A 195 7.53 19.49 35.84
CA VAL A 195 7.81 20.91 36.12
C VAL A 195 6.52 21.73 36.08
N VAL A 196 5.67 21.50 35.08
CA VAL A 196 4.41 22.24 34.89
C VAL A 196 3.41 21.96 36.02
N LEU A 197 3.28 20.70 36.44
CA LEU A 197 2.31 20.28 37.44
C LEU A 197 2.80 20.46 38.88
N GLY A 198 4.08 20.80 39.07
CA GLY A 198 4.73 20.92 40.37
C GLY A 198 5.18 19.56 40.92
N ALA A 199 6.47 19.47 41.25
CA ALA A 199 7.16 18.23 41.61
C ALA A 199 6.60 17.51 42.86
N SER A 200 5.93 18.23 43.76
CA SER A 200 5.32 17.66 44.96
C SER A 200 3.96 17.01 44.74
N THR A 201 3.40 17.11 43.52
CA THR A 201 2.06 16.59 43.25
C THR A 201 2.07 15.08 42.98
N PRO A 202 0.98 14.36 43.31
CA PRO A 202 0.84 12.95 42.93
C PRO A 202 0.87 12.72 41.40
N ALA A 203 0.50 13.73 40.62
CA ALA A 203 0.56 13.65 39.15
C ALA A 203 2.00 13.70 38.64
N ALA A 204 2.82 14.59 39.19
CA ALA A 204 4.26 14.63 38.92
C ALA A 204 4.94 13.29 39.28
N ALA A 205 4.62 12.71 40.44
CA ALA A 205 5.16 11.42 40.84
C ALA A 205 4.82 10.29 39.84
N ARG A 206 3.60 10.27 39.28
CA ARG A 206 3.23 9.31 38.23
C ARG A 206 4.00 9.53 36.93
N LEU A 207 4.12 10.77 36.47
CA LEU A 207 4.85 11.10 35.25
C LEU A 207 6.34 10.76 35.38
N GLU A 208 6.94 11.01 36.53
CA GLU A 208 8.33 10.66 36.81
C GLU A 208 8.54 9.13 36.79
N ASN A 209 7.60 8.37 37.36
CA ASN A 209 7.65 6.90 37.31
C ASN A 209 7.49 6.36 35.87
N ILE A 210 6.60 6.95 35.07
CA ILE A 210 6.43 6.59 33.65
C ILE A 210 7.72 6.88 32.89
N ALA A 211 8.31 8.07 33.07
CA ALA A 211 9.54 8.47 32.40
C ALA A 211 10.69 7.50 32.74
N ARG A 212 10.87 7.17 34.02
CA ARG A 212 11.90 6.21 34.47
C ARG A 212 11.73 4.82 33.86
N PHE A 213 10.49 4.34 33.78
CA PHE A 213 10.22 3.03 33.17
C PHE A 213 10.50 3.04 31.67
N LEU A 214 10.07 4.09 30.96
CA LEU A 214 10.30 4.22 29.52
C LEU A 214 11.78 4.33 29.19
N ASP A 215 12.58 5.11 29.94
CA ASP A 215 14.03 5.19 29.75
C ASP A 215 14.69 3.81 29.86
N PHE A 216 14.35 3.05 30.92
CA PHE A 216 14.88 1.70 31.12
C PHE A 216 14.51 0.77 29.96
N ILE A 217 13.26 0.78 29.52
CA ILE A 217 12.81 -0.08 28.42
C ILE A 217 13.47 0.32 27.10
N SER A 218 13.54 1.62 26.77
CA SER A 218 14.20 2.11 25.56
C SER A 218 15.66 1.67 25.48
N GLU A 219 16.43 1.83 26.56
CA GLU A 219 17.85 1.45 26.58
C GLU A 219 18.02 -0.06 26.37
N ASN A 220 17.19 -0.88 27.03
CA ASN A 220 17.23 -2.33 26.87
C ASN A 220 16.81 -2.77 25.46
N ILE A 221 15.78 -2.14 24.87
CA ILE A 221 15.33 -2.42 23.51
C ILE A 221 16.44 -2.10 22.51
N ILE A 222 17.09 -0.93 22.62
CA ILE A 222 18.17 -0.53 21.71
C ILE A 222 19.33 -1.51 21.81
N ARG A 223 19.78 -1.83 23.03
CA ARG A 223 20.86 -2.79 23.25
C ARG A 223 20.54 -4.17 22.67
N ALA A 224 19.33 -4.68 22.89
CA ALA A 224 18.91 -5.96 22.35
C ALA A 224 18.82 -5.95 20.81
N ALA A 225 18.31 -4.86 20.23
CA ALA A 225 18.24 -4.69 18.79
C ALA A 225 19.63 -4.64 18.14
N GLU A 226 20.59 -3.93 18.75
CA GLU A 226 21.98 -3.87 18.28
C GLU A 226 22.65 -5.24 18.30
N GLN A 227 22.42 -6.05 19.33
CA GLN A 227 22.91 -7.43 19.43
C GLN A 227 22.25 -8.34 18.38
N ALA A 228 20.93 -8.22 18.18
CA ALA A 228 20.20 -9.02 17.21
C ALA A 228 20.59 -8.71 15.76
N ARG A 229 21.07 -7.50 15.47
CA ARG A 229 21.58 -7.12 14.15
C ARG A 229 22.69 -8.05 13.67
N GLU A 230 23.56 -8.51 14.56
CA GLU A 230 24.63 -9.46 14.21
C GLU A 230 24.09 -10.85 13.85
N VAL A 231 22.98 -11.27 14.46
CA VAL A 231 22.31 -12.56 14.22
C VAL A 231 21.46 -12.54 12.95
N LEU A 232 20.82 -11.41 12.63
CA LEU A 232 19.96 -11.28 11.44
C LEU A 232 20.78 -11.21 10.13
N HIS A 233 22.04 -10.79 10.19
CA HIS A 233 22.95 -10.72 9.04
C HIS A 233 23.78 -11.99 8.82
N THR A 234 23.72 -12.99 9.70
CA THR A 234 24.25 -14.34 9.42
C THR A 234 23.24 -15.12 8.58
N GLY A 235 23.29 -14.93 7.25
CA GLY A 235 22.49 -15.67 6.28
C GLY A 235 22.89 -17.16 6.18
N PRO A 236 22.01 -18.03 5.65
CA PRO A 236 22.22 -19.47 5.60
C PRO A 236 23.43 -19.79 4.72
N ALA A 237 24.36 -20.60 5.25
CA ALA A 237 25.46 -21.14 4.46
C ALA A 237 24.90 -21.80 3.21
N ALA A 238 25.33 -21.31 2.04
CA ALA A 238 25.10 -22.00 0.79
C ALA A 238 25.60 -23.44 0.94
N THR A 239 24.69 -24.40 0.82
CA THR A 239 25.04 -25.81 0.74
C THR A 239 26.06 -25.96 -0.39
N PRO A 240 27.25 -26.53 -0.15
CA PRO A 240 28.16 -26.85 -1.24
C PRO A 240 27.42 -27.88 -2.10
N SER A 241 27.02 -27.47 -3.30
CA SER A 241 26.52 -28.38 -4.31
C SER A 241 27.59 -29.43 -4.56
N ASP A 242 27.24 -30.69 -4.32
CA ASP A 242 27.96 -31.87 -4.77
C ASP A 242 28.42 -31.68 -6.22
N ALA A 243 29.72 -31.42 -6.38
CA ALA A 243 30.41 -31.65 -7.63
C ALA A 243 31.07 -33.03 -7.52
N ALA A 244 30.25 -34.07 -7.46
CA ALA A 244 30.67 -35.45 -7.66
C ALA A 244 30.14 -35.94 -9.01
N GLY A 245 31.06 -36.10 -9.96
CA GLY A 245 30.93 -37.04 -11.07
C GLY A 245 30.62 -36.44 -12.43
N THR A 246 31.67 -36.19 -13.23
CA THR A 246 31.93 -36.96 -14.46
C THR A 246 33.29 -36.57 -15.01
N GLY A 247 34.24 -37.50 -14.98
CA GLY A 247 35.55 -37.35 -15.60
C GLY A 247 36.48 -38.52 -15.28
N GLU A 248 36.24 -39.64 -15.94
CA GLU A 248 37.18 -40.77 -16.05
C GLU A 248 37.35 -41.07 -17.55
N PRO A 249 38.40 -41.80 -17.98
CA PRO A 249 39.82 -41.41 -18.02
C PRO A 249 40.33 -41.36 -19.47
N ASP A 250 41.52 -40.78 -19.71
CA ASP A 250 42.32 -41.17 -20.87
C ASP A 250 43.82 -41.20 -20.50
N ARG A 251 44.43 -42.35 -20.78
CA ARG A 251 45.85 -42.76 -20.75
C ARG A 251 46.44 -43.35 -19.47
#